data_AF-A0A822ZBD2-F1
#
_entry.id   AF-A0A822ZBD2-F1
#
_cell.length_a   1.000
_cell.length_b   1.000
_cell.length_c   1.000
_cell.angle_alpha   90.00
_cell.angle_beta   90.00
_cell.angle_gamma   90.00
#
_symmetry.space_group_name_H-M   'P 1'
#
loop_
_entity.id
_entity.type
_entity.pdbx_description
1 polymer ?
#
loop_
_entity_poly.entity_id
_entity_poly.type
_entity_poly.pdbx_seq_one_letter_code
_entity_poly.pdbx_strand_id
1 'polypeptide(L)'
;MLNNGKRYCLQADGVGNGVMLGNDCGGPSSNWYQISASKRQLSLKLANGTSVCVDIVPSYNIVTNTCQCLIGDNQARVELGNFREGAKT
;
A
#
# COMPACT_ATOMS: atom_id res chain seq x y z
N MET A 1 8.81 35.76 -7.91
CA MET A 1 8.09 34.52 -8.27
C MET A 1 8.53 33.44 -7.27
N LEU A 2 7.62 32.94 -6.43
CA LEU A 2 7.95 31.91 -5.42
C LEU A 2 7.74 30.52 -6.05
N ASN A 3 8.81 29.88 -6.53
CA ASN A 3 8.79 28.51 -7.06
C ASN A 3 9.44 27.48 -6.11
N ASN A 4 9.28 27.65 -4.79
CA ASN A 4 9.76 26.68 -3.80
C ASN A 4 8.61 25.99 -3.05
N GLY A 5 7.66 25.42 -3.78
CA GLY A 5 6.68 24.51 -3.19
C GLY A 5 7.38 23.24 -2.72
N LYS A 6 7.41 23.00 -1.41
CA LYS A 6 7.97 21.76 -0.85
C LYS A 6 7.04 20.60 -1.22
N ARG A 7 7.55 19.63 -1.97
CA ARG A 7 6.79 18.44 -2.36
C ARG A 7 6.76 17.45 -1.20
N TYR A 8 5.56 17.01 -0.85
CA TYR A 8 5.34 15.94 0.11
C TYR A 8 4.73 14.74 -0.61
N CYS A 9 5.07 13.55 -0.16
CA CYS A 9 4.56 12.29 -0.67
C CYS A 9 3.90 11.50 0.45
N LEU A 10 2.95 10.66 0.07
CA LEU A 10 2.30 9.73 0.97
C LEU A 10 3.32 8.69 1.43
N GLN A 11 3.44 8.50 2.74
CA GLN A 11 4.42 7.61 3.36
C GLN A 11 3.78 6.68 4.38
N ALA A 12 4.35 5.49 4.51
CA ALA A 12 4.06 4.56 5.58
C ALA A 12 5.30 3.74 5.94
N ASP A 13 5.39 3.35 7.21
CA ASP A 13 6.56 2.71 7.81
C ASP A 13 6.25 1.40 8.55
N GLY A 14 4.98 1.02 8.66
CA GLY A 14 4.59 -0.19 9.40
C GLY A 14 3.13 -0.62 9.24
N VAL A 15 2.85 -1.83 9.71
CA VAL A 15 1.49 -2.37 9.84
C VAL A 15 0.83 -1.74 11.07
N GLY A 16 -0.43 -1.33 10.96
CA GLY A 16 -1.19 -0.62 12.00
C GLY A 16 -0.83 0.86 12.14
N ASN A 17 0.22 1.33 11.45
CA ASN A 17 0.67 2.72 11.54
C ASN A 17 -0.17 3.64 10.66
N GLY A 18 -0.27 4.89 11.07
CA GLY A 18 -0.92 5.94 10.29
C GLY A 18 -0.16 6.25 9.01
N VAL A 19 -0.90 6.53 7.94
CA VAL A 19 -0.31 7.05 6.70
C VAL A 19 -0.03 8.54 6.88
N MET A 20 1.18 8.97 6.54
CA MET A 20 1.68 10.32 6.79
C MET A 20 2.15 11.00 5.50
N LEU A 21 2.32 12.32 5.55
CA LEU A 21 3.01 13.07 4.51
C LEU A 21 4.48 13.25 4.90
N GLY A 22 5.40 12.91 4.00
CA GLY A 22 6.82 13.09 4.22
C GLY A 22 7.57 13.61 3.00
N ASN A 23 8.86 13.89 3.18
CA ASN A 23 9.68 14.55 2.16
C ASN A 23 10.42 13.56 1.25
N ASP A 24 10.50 12.28 1.64
CA ASP A 24 11.11 11.25 0.81
C ASP A 24 10.05 10.64 -0.12
N CYS A 25 10.19 10.94 -1.40
CA CYS A 25 9.27 10.54 -2.46
C CYS A 25 9.83 9.41 -3.34
N GLY A 26 11.08 8.99 -3.10
CA GLY A 26 11.75 7.94 -3.89
C GLY A 26 11.99 6.66 -3.09
N GLY A 27 11.89 6.73 -1.76
CA GLY A 27 12.14 5.62 -0.86
C GLY A 27 11.06 4.54 -0.88
N PRO A 28 11.37 3.35 -0.33
CA PRO A 28 10.41 2.25 -0.22
C PRO A 28 9.12 2.62 0.53
N SER A 29 9.21 3.53 1.50
CA SER A 29 8.07 4.00 2.30
C SER A 29 7.08 4.88 1.54
N SER A 30 7.45 5.37 0.34
CA SER A 30 6.62 6.26 -0.49
C SER A 30 6.25 5.68 -1.86
N ASN A 31 6.65 4.45 -2.16
CA ASN A 31 6.42 3.80 -3.45
C ASN A 31 5.12 2.99 -3.42
N TRP A 32 4.03 3.60 -3.88
CA TRP A 32 2.69 3.01 -3.89
C TRP A 32 2.34 2.37 -5.24
N TYR A 33 1.63 1.25 -5.19
CA TYR A 33 1.19 0.46 -6.33
C TYR A 33 -0.30 0.15 -6.25
N GLN A 34 -0.99 0.16 -7.39
CA GLN A 34 -2.37 -0.34 -7.50
C GLN A 34 -2.34 -1.86 -7.63
N ILE A 35 -3.05 -2.59 -6.75
CA ILE A 35 -2.94 -4.07 -6.70
C ILE A 35 -4.25 -4.84 -6.91
N SER A 36 -5.40 -4.16 -6.98
CA SER A 36 -6.69 -4.82 -7.24
C SER A 36 -7.04 -4.79 -8.73
N ALA A 37 -7.89 -5.72 -9.19
CA ALA A 37 -8.45 -5.67 -10.56
C ALA A 37 -9.17 -4.34 -10.84
N SER A 38 -9.82 -3.77 -9.81
CA SER A 38 -10.45 -2.45 -9.87
C SER A 38 -9.47 -1.28 -9.80
N LYS A 39 -8.18 -1.53 -9.51
CA LYS A 39 -7.13 -0.53 -9.30
C LYS A 39 -7.44 0.50 -8.21
N ARG A 40 -8.31 0.14 -7.27
CA ARG A 40 -8.76 1.00 -6.15
C ARG A 40 -8.01 0.75 -4.84
N GLN A 41 -7.26 -0.34 -4.73
CA GLN A 41 -6.43 -0.63 -3.56
C GLN A 41 -4.99 -0.15 -3.80
N LEU A 42 -4.50 0.72 -2.92
CA LEU A 42 -3.11 1.14 -2.90
C LEU A 42 -2.33 0.27 -1.92
N SER A 43 -1.19 -0.24 -2.36
CA SER A 43 -0.24 -0.97 -1.52
C SER A 43 1.16 -0.39 -1.60
N LEU A 44 1.98 -0.64 -0.60
CA LEU A 44 3.42 -0.48 -0.69
C LEU A 44 4.14 -1.72 -0.14
N LYS A 45 5.42 -1.82 -0.45
CA LYS A 45 6.32 -2.80 0.17
C LYS A 45 7.23 -2.09 1.16
N LEU A 46 7.08 -2.43 2.44
CA LEU A 46 7.91 -1.91 3.51
C LEU A 46 9.36 -2.39 3.36
N ALA A 47 10.30 -1.72 4.04
CA ALA A 47 11.73 -2.06 3.99
C ALA A 47 12.02 -3.49 4.46
N ASN A 48 11.21 -4.04 5.37
CA ASN A 48 11.30 -5.42 5.84
C ASN A 48 10.72 -6.45 4.83
N GLY A 49 10.21 -6.00 3.69
CA GLY A 49 9.64 -6.83 2.64
C GLY A 49 8.13 -7.08 2.75
N THR A 50 7.48 -6.67 3.84
CA THR A 50 6.03 -6.85 4.04
C THR A 50 5.23 -5.93 3.10
N SER A 51 4.26 -6.50 2.41
CA SER A 51 3.28 -5.73 1.62
C SER A 51 2.13 -5.28 2.49
N VAL A 52 1.81 -3.99 2.44
CA VAL A 52 0.71 -3.38 3.20
C VAL A 52 -0.19 -2.57 2.28
N CYS A 53 -1.46 -2.45 2.65
CA CYS A 53 -2.48 -1.70 1.93
C CYS A 53 -2.99 -0.54 2.78
N VAL A 54 -3.40 0.54 2.11
CA VAL A 54 -4.16 1.61 2.76
C VAL A 54 -5.49 1.05 3.26
N ASP A 55 -5.79 1.30 4.53
CA ASP A 55 -6.97 0.83 5.23
C ASP A 55 -7.55 1.94 6.13
N ILE A 56 -8.82 1.81 6.50
CA ILE A 56 -9.53 2.78 7.35
C ILE A 56 -10.02 2.05 8.60
N VAL A 57 -9.59 2.53 9.77
CA VAL A 57 -10.03 1.98 11.06
C VAL A 57 -11.26 2.74 11.59
N PRO A 58 -12.05 2.19 12.54
CA PRO A 58 -13.29 2.79 13.04
C PRO A 58 -13.19 4.23 13.56
N SER A 59 -12.00 4.70 13.92
CA SER A 59 -11.73 6.10 14.28
C SER A 59 -11.54 7.03 13.06
N TYR A 60 -11.87 6.55 11.86
CA TYR A 60 -11.67 7.22 10.57
C TYR A 60 -10.22 7.59 10.26
N ASN A 61 -9.27 6.96 10.95
CA ASN A 61 -7.85 7.14 10.66
C ASN A 61 -7.46 6.30 9.44
N ILE A 62 -6.65 6.89 8.57
CA ILE A 62 -6.04 6.20 7.44
C ILE A 62 -4.76 5.55 7.93
N VAL A 63 -4.70 4.22 7.87
CA VAL A 63 -3.58 3.41 8.34
C VAL A 63 -3.10 2.47 7.24
N THR A 64 -1.98 1.81 7.44
CA THR A 64 -1.55 0.68 6.62
C THR A 64 -1.74 -0.64 7.35
N ASN A 65 -2.47 -1.58 6.75
CA ASN A 65 -2.66 -2.93 7.27
C ASN A 65 -2.24 -4.00 6.26
N THR A 66 -2.19 -5.26 6.69
CA THR A 66 -1.99 -6.37 5.74
C THR A 66 -3.12 -6.35 4.71
N CYS A 67 -2.77 -6.44 3.44
CA CYS A 67 -3.75 -6.42 2.35
C CYS A 67 -4.74 -7.57 2.48
N GLN A 68 -6.04 -7.25 2.60
CA GLN A 68 -7.11 -8.23 2.60
C GLN A 68 -7.68 -8.38 1.18
N CYS A 69 -7.75 -9.61 0.70
CA CYS A 69 -8.52 -9.92 -0.50
C CYS A 69 -10.00 -9.92 -0.13
N LEU A 70 -10.79 -8.98 -0.67
CA LEU A 70 -12.24 -9.00 -0.54
C LEU A 70 -12.78 -10.14 -1.42
N ILE A 71 -12.90 -11.33 -0.84
CA ILE A 71 -13.61 -12.46 -1.43
C ILE A 71 -15.10 -12.17 -1.20
N GLY A 72 -15.76 -11.43 -2.11
CA GLY A 72 -17.15 -11.03 -1.89
C GLY A 72 -17.85 -10.31 -3.03
N ASP A 73 -17.13 -9.60 -3.90
CA ASP A 73 -17.68 -9.25 -5.22
C ASP A 73 -17.43 -10.45 -6.14
N ASN A 74 -18.46 -10.91 -6.86
CA ASN A 74 -18.46 -12.10 -7.72
C ASN A 74 -17.46 -12.08 -8.91
N GLN A 75 -16.36 -11.34 -8.80
CA GLN A 75 -15.19 -11.33 -9.68
C GLN A 75 -13.87 -11.62 -8.93
N ALA A 76 -13.91 -12.07 -7.67
CA ALA A 76 -12.75 -12.66 -6.99
C ALA A 76 -12.46 -14.09 -7.50
N ARG A 77 -12.28 -14.26 -8.82
CA ARG A 77 -11.62 -15.41 -9.43
C ARG A 77 -10.85 -14.87 -10.64
N VAL A 78 -9.55 -15.19 -10.68
CA VAL A 78 -8.55 -14.78 -11.70
C VAL A 78 -8.09 -13.33 -11.41
N GLU A 79 -7.04 -13.07 -10.63
CA GLU A 79 -5.63 -13.39 -10.91
C GLU A 79 -4.77 -13.51 -9.63
N LEU A 80 -5.02 -14.52 -8.78
CA LEU A 80 -3.92 -15.12 -7.97
C LEU A 80 -3.09 -16.09 -8.82
N GLY A 81 -3.00 -15.82 -10.12
CA GLY A 81 -2.33 -16.66 -11.09
C GLY A 81 -0.82 -16.47 -11.17
N ASN A 82 -0.19 -15.56 -10.40
CA ASN A 82 1.26 -15.32 -10.52
C ASN A 82 1.96 -14.65 -9.32
N PHE A 83 1.50 -14.81 -8.08
CA PHE A 83 2.43 -14.66 -6.94
C PHE A 83 2.98 -16.04 -6.58
N ARG A 84 3.99 -16.46 -7.35
CA ARG A 84 4.81 -17.62 -7.00
C ARG A 84 5.55 -17.27 -5.70
N GLU A 85 5.03 -17.70 -4.57
CA GLU A 85 5.89 -17.94 -3.42
C GLU A 85 6.86 -19.03 -3.83
N GLY A 86 8.14 -18.66 -3.94
CA GLY A 86 9.21 -19.63 -4.11
C GLY A 86 9.21 -20.54 -2.89
N ALA A 87 8.76 -21.78 -3.08
CA ALA A 87 9.17 -22.88 -2.24
C ALA A 87 10.70 -22.96 -2.29
N LYS A 88 11.33 -22.48 -1.22
CA LYS A 88 12.75 -22.69 -0.99
C LYS A 88 12.91 -24.14 -0.54
N THR A 89 13.75 -24.86 -1.28
CA THR A 89 14.27 -26.23 -1.10
C THR A 89 14.28 -26.76 0.32
#